data_AF-A0A6C0PWR4-F1
#
_entry.id   AF-A0A6C0PWR4-F1
#
_cell.length_a   1.000
_cell.length_b   1.000
_cell.length_c   1.000
_cell.angle_alpha   90.00
_cell.angle_beta   90.00
_cell.angle_gamma   90.00
#
_symmetry.space_group_name_H-M   'P 1'
#
loop_
_entity.id
_entity.type
_entity.pdbx_description
1 polymer ?
#
loop_
_entity_poly.entity_id
_entity_poly.type
_entity_poly.pdbx_seq_one_letter_code
_entity_poly.pdbx_strand_id
1 'polypeptide(L)'
;MQDDRFAPLLRQFLPFAAPDEPLDDDVKLRDLGLDSLGMVQLLGALEDTYQIRFLGDELTMGSFETPGILWKTVDSLTQRDAG
;
A
#
# COMPACT_ATOMS: atom_id res chain seq x y z
N MET A 1 1.47 -1.00 -14.35
CA MET A 1 0.02 -0.72 -14.26
C MET A 1 -0.40 -1.09 -12.86
N GLN A 2 -1.24 -0.30 -12.19
CA GLN A 2 -1.69 -0.63 -10.84
C GLN A 2 -2.64 -1.83 -10.88
N ASP A 3 -2.46 -2.78 -9.97
CA ASP A 3 -3.31 -3.96 -9.83
C ASP A 3 -4.68 -3.56 -9.24
N ASP A 4 -5.75 -4.11 -9.81
CA ASP A 4 -7.14 -3.83 -9.39
C ASP A 4 -7.41 -4.21 -7.93
N ARG A 5 -6.60 -5.10 -7.34
CA ARG A 5 -6.69 -5.52 -5.94
C ARG A 5 -6.07 -4.51 -4.97
N PHE A 6 -5.17 -3.65 -5.43
CA PHE A 6 -4.42 -2.74 -4.56
C PHE A 6 -5.30 -1.67 -3.92
N ALA A 7 -6.07 -0.92 -4.73
CA ALA A 7 -6.89 0.17 -4.21
C ALA A 7 -7.98 -0.30 -3.23
N PRO A 8 -8.73 -1.39 -3.51
CA PRO A 8 -9.70 -1.94 -2.56
C PRO A 8 -9.07 -2.43 -1.26
N LEU A 9 -7.88 -3.05 -1.31
CA LEU A 9 -7.14 -3.47 -0.12
C LEU A 9 -6.73 -2.25 0.72
N LEU A 10 -6.12 -1.26 0.07
CA LEU A 10 -5.63 -0.06 0.74
C LEU A 10 -6.76 0.71 1.43
N ARG A 11 -7.93 0.84 0.80
CA ARG A 11 -9.11 1.50 1.37
C ARG A 11 -9.61 0.88 2.67
N GLN A 12 -9.37 -0.41 2.94
CA GLN A 12 -9.77 -1.04 4.21
C GLN A 12 -9.04 -0.43 5.41
N PHE A 13 -7.91 0.24 5.17
CA PHE A 13 -7.08 0.89 6.18
C PHE A 13 -7.17 2.42 6.16
N LEU A 14 -8.05 2.99 5.32
CA LEU A 14 -8.21 4.44 5.12
C LEU A 14 -9.63 4.87 5.48
N PRO A 15 -9.94 5.10 6.78
CA PRO A 15 -11.30 5.40 7.22
C PRO A 15 -11.86 6.71 6.66
N PHE A 16 -11.00 7.62 6.18
CA PHE A 16 -11.42 8.88 5.57
C PHE A 16 -11.39 8.86 4.04
N ALA A 17 -11.10 7.73 3.41
CA ALA A 17 -11.20 7.60 1.96
C ALA A 17 -12.67 7.54 1.51
N ALA A 18 -13.01 8.28 0.45
CA ALA A 18 -14.35 8.22 -0.13
C ALA A 18 -14.57 6.85 -0.81
N PRO A 19 -15.73 6.19 -0.59
CA PRO A 19 -15.98 4.84 -1.12
C PRO A 19 -16.11 4.81 -2.64
N ASP A 20 -16.63 5.88 -3.24
CA ASP A 20 -17.01 5.93 -4.66
C ASP A 20 -16.02 6.72 -5.54
N GLU A 21 -14.94 7.24 -4.95
CA GLU A 21 -13.96 8.07 -5.67
C GLU A 21 -12.62 7.34 -5.83
N PRO A 22 -12.03 7.31 -7.04
CA PRO A 22 -10.69 6.77 -7.25
C PRO A 22 -9.69 7.33 -6.24
N LEU A 23 -8.83 6.45 -5.71
CA LEU A 23 -7.78 6.89 -4.80
C LEU A 23 -6.70 7.60 -5.64
N ASP A 24 -6.48 8.89 -5.38
CA ASP A 24 -5.42 9.66 -6.04
C ASP A 24 -4.05 9.14 -5.61
N ASP A 25 -3.15 8.89 -6.56
CA ASP A 25 -1.82 8.31 -6.31
C ASP A 25 -0.89 9.24 -5.50
N ASP A 26 -1.18 10.54 -5.48
CA ASP A 26 -0.40 11.57 -4.78
C ASP A 26 -1.04 12.00 -3.45
N VAL A 27 -2.19 11.45 -3.07
CA VAL A 27 -2.83 11.75 -1.78
C VAL A 27 -1.99 11.19 -0.63
N LYS A 28 -1.93 11.94 0.48
CA LYS A 28 -1.25 11.47 1.68
C LYS A 28 -2.09 10.42 2.40
N LEU A 29 -1.56 9.21 2.55
CA LEU A 29 -2.26 8.12 3.24
C LEU A 29 -2.61 8.48 4.70
N ARG A 30 -1.75 9.27 5.34
CA ARG A 30 -1.97 9.78 6.70
C ARG A 30 -3.16 10.71 6.80
N ASP A 31 -3.39 11.54 5.77
CA ASP A 31 -4.54 12.46 5.72
C ASP A 31 -5.85 11.66 5.54
N LEU A 32 -5.76 10.47 4.95
CA LEU A 32 -6.87 9.52 4.82
C LEU A 32 -7.05 8.58 6.02
N GLY A 33 -6.25 8.77 7.08
CA GLY A 33 -6.41 8.10 8.36
C GLY A 33 -5.51 6.89 8.57
N LEU A 34 -4.50 6.67 7.72
CA LEU A 34 -3.51 5.62 7.94
C LEU A 34 -2.64 5.94 9.17
N ASP A 35 -2.86 5.20 10.25
CA ASP A 35 -2.07 5.28 11.48
C ASP A 35 -0.97 4.21 11.55
N SER A 36 -0.18 4.22 12.63
CA SER A 36 0.93 3.27 12.81
C SER A 36 0.49 1.80 12.90
N LEU A 37 -0.70 1.52 13.47
CA LEU A 37 -1.21 0.16 13.58
C LEU A 37 -1.79 -0.31 12.23
N GLY A 38 -2.48 0.59 11.52
CA GLY A 38 -2.95 0.41 10.16
C GLY A 38 -1.81 0.12 9.19
N MET A 39 -0.66 0.78 9.33
CA MET A 39 0.54 0.49 8.53
C MET A 39 1.02 -0.96 8.71
N VAL A 40 1.09 -1.46 9.95
CA VAL A 40 1.53 -2.83 10.25
C VAL A 40 0.53 -3.86 9.73
N GLN A 41 -0.77 -3.59 9.83
CA GLN A 41 -1.79 -4.49 9.29
C GLN A 41 -1.83 -4.49 7.76
N LEU A 42 -1.72 -3.30 7.15
CA LEU A 42 -1.60 -3.12 5.71
C LEU A 42 -0.40 -3.88 5.17
N LEU A 43 0.72 -3.85 5.90
CA LEU A 43 1.92 -4.59 5.55
C LEU A 43 1.65 -6.09 5.40
N GLY A 44 1.08 -6.72 6.44
CA GLY A 44 0.74 -8.13 6.39
C GLY A 44 -0.29 -8.48 5.31
N ALA A 45 -1.26 -7.60 5.07
CA ALA A 45 -2.25 -7.78 4.00
C ALA A 45 -1.63 -7.72 2.59
N LEU A 46 -0.64 -6.84 2.37
CA LEU A 46 0.10 -6.76 1.11
C LEU A 46 0.97 -8.00 0.89
N GLU A 47 1.69 -8.46 1.93
CA GLU A 47 2.49 -9.69 1.86
C GLU A 47 1.62 -10.89 1.49
N ASP A 48 0.46 -11.06 2.14
CA ASP A 48 -0.46 -12.15 1.86
C ASP A 48 -1.10 -12.05 0.46
N THR A 49 -1.50 -10.84 0.03
CA THR A 49 -2.19 -10.65 -1.26
C THR A 49 -1.27 -10.82 -2.47
N TYR A 50 -0.03 -10.37 -2.35
CA TYR A 50 0.95 -10.37 -3.44
C TYR A 50 2.00 -11.48 -3.30
N GLN A 51 1.95 -12.27 -2.22
CA GLN A 51 2.92 -13.33 -1.91
C GLN A 51 4.36 -12.81 -1.88
N ILE A 52 4.53 -11.57 -1.39
CA ILE A 52 5.84 -10.92 -1.23
C ILE A 52 6.24 -10.88 0.25
N ARG A 53 7.51 -10.58 0.50
CA ARG A 53 7.97 -10.17 1.83
C ARG A 53 8.65 -8.83 1.76
N PHE A 54 8.34 -7.96 2.71
CA PHE A 54 9.08 -6.71 2.87
C PHE A 54 10.24 -6.95 3.83
N LEU A 55 11.46 -6.75 3.34
CA LEU A 55 12.63 -6.75 4.20
C LEU A 55 12.72 -5.36 4.86
N GLY A 56 13.12 -5.33 6.13
CA GLY A 56 13.02 -4.12 6.97
C GLY A 56 13.72 -2.87 6.40
N ASP A 57 14.67 -3.03 5.48
CA ASP A 57 15.37 -1.92 4.82
C ASP A 57 14.61 -1.32 3.63
N GLU A 58 13.58 -2.01 3.11
CA GLU A 58 12.84 -1.63 1.89
C GLU A 58 11.61 -0.76 2.21
N LEU A 59 11.13 -0.83 3.46
CA LEU A 59 10.02 -0.03 3.95
C LEU A 59 10.49 1.07 4.88
N THR A 60 10.35 2.29 4.39
CA THR A 60 10.56 3.50 5.18
C THR A 60 9.22 4.18 5.43
N MET A 61 9.19 5.18 6.32
CA MET A 61 7.99 6.02 6.45
C MET A 61 7.60 6.68 5.12
N GLY A 62 8.57 6.96 4.23
CA GLY A 62 8.31 7.51 2.91
C GLY A 62 7.58 6.52 1.99
N SER A 63 7.76 5.21 2.18
CA SER A 63 7.05 4.17 1.42
C SER A 63 5.53 4.21 1.65
N PHE A 64 5.10 4.77 2.79
CA PHE A 64 3.69 4.95 3.17
C PHE A 64 3.21 6.40 3.01
N GLU A 65 3.92 7.24 2.25
CA GLU A 65 3.53 8.63 2.07
C GLU A 65 2.27 8.72 1.17
N THR A 66 2.31 8.10 -0.01
CA THR A 66 1.21 8.10 -0.98
C THR A 66 0.95 6.70 -1.56
N PRO A 67 -0.27 6.42 -2.10
CA PRO A 67 -0.56 5.15 -2.77
C PRO A 67 0.41 4.84 -3.91
N GLY A 68 0.79 5.85 -4.70
CA GLY A 68 1.69 5.67 -5.84
C GLY A 68 3.10 5.25 -5.43
N ILE A 69 3.61 5.77 -4.30
CA ILE A 69 4.92 5.35 -3.76
C ILE A 69 4.84 3.91 -3.24
N LEU A 70 3.79 3.60 -2.46
CA LEU A 70 3.59 2.27 -1.90
C LEU A 70 3.46 1.20 -2.99
N TRP A 71 2.68 1.49 -4.03
CA TRP A 71 2.50 0.57 -5.17
C TRP A 71 3.81 0.29 -5.90
N LYS A 72 4.65 1.31 -6.13
CA LYS A 72 5.98 1.11 -6.76
C LYS A 72 6.85 0.14 -5.97
N THR A 73 6.80 0.18 -4.64
CA THR A 73 7.51 -0.79 -3.79
C THR A 73 6.94 -2.20 -3.96
N VAL A 74 5.62 -2.35 -3.92
CA VAL A 74 4.94 -3.66 -4.09
C VAL A 74 5.22 -4.26 -5.47
N ASP A 75 5.10 -3.48 -6.53
CA ASP A 75 5.34 -3.90 -7.92
C ASP A 75 6.80 -4.35 -8.11
N SER A 76 7.75 -3.60 -7.56
CA SER A 76 9.19 -3.97 -7.57
C SER A 76 9.45 -5.31 -6.88
N LEU A 77 8.84 -5.56 -5.71
CA LEU A 77 9.01 -6.82 -4.98
C LEU A 77 8.35 -8.00 -5.70
N THR A 78 7.15 -7.80 -6.25
CA THR A 78 6.41 -8.83 -6.97
C THR A 78 7.17 -9.29 -8.22
N GLN A 79 7.84 -8.37 -8.92
CA GLN A 79 8.67 -8.70 -10.09
C GLN A 79 9.95 -9.47 -9.74
N ARG A 80 10.45 -9.37 -8.51
CA ARG A 80 11.65 -10.07 -8.04
C ARG A 80 11.38 -11.51 -7.65
N ASP A 81 10.20 -11.79 -7.08
CA ASP A 81 9.80 -13.13 -6.67
C ASP A 81 9.32 -13.98 -7.86
N ALA A 82 8.87 -13.33 -8.94
CA ALA A 82 8.41 -13.98 -10.17
C ALA A 82 9.53 -14.44 -11.12
N GLY A 83 10.80 -14.28 -10.77
CA GLY A 83 11.98 -14.62 -11.58
C GLY A 83 12.85 -15.69 -10.96
#